data_AF-A0A7X5I5H9-F1
#
_entry.id   AF-A0A7X5I5H9-F1
#
_cell.length_a   1.000
_cell.length_b   1.000
_cell.length_c   1.000
_cell.angle_alpha   90.00
_cell.angle_beta   90.00
_cell.angle_gamma   90.00
#
_symmetry.space_group_name_H-M   'P 1'
#
loop_
_entity.id
_entity.type
_entity.pdbx_description
1 polymer ?
#
loop_
_entity_poly.entity_id
_entity_poly.type
_entity_poly.pdbx_seq_one_letter_code
_entity_poly.pdbx_strand_id
1 'polypeptide(L)'
;MNDNEKQYIHELFKTKNNIQLYQSQTAIIQQMLLIDNQKDFEDFLQYNDLDETVFWLHYSVIQGESLLIGGYDEDISKNVAVFLKKKLPKELFYMIECDIQHLHVCLGDYDNIEKQITVCNQHLKNTKYSIQLYYDETYCAGVYFLKVNIVG
;
A
#
# COMPACT_ATOMS: atom_id res chain seq x y z
N MET A 1 -12.99 -10.85 -4.57
CA MET A 1 -11.85 -10.65 -5.49
C MET A 1 -12.00 -11.66 -6.62
N ASN A 2 -11.83 -11.26 -7.89
CA ASN A 2 -12.06 -12.16 -9.03
C ASN A 2 -10.75 -12.87 -9.39
N ASP A 3 -10.61 -14.15 -9.07
CA ASP A 3 -9.37 -14.92 -9.30
C ASP A 3 -8.95 -14.92 -10.78
N ASN A 4 -9.91 -14.79 -11.70
CA ASN A 4 -9.65 -14.69 -13.14
C ASN A 4 -8.90 -13.41 -13.52
N GLU A 5 -9.17 -12.30 -12.84
CA GLU A 5 -8.49 -11.01 -13.12
C GLU A 5 -7.03 -11.09 -12.70
N LYS A 6 -6.74 -11.65 -11.51
CA LYS A 6 -5.37 -11.81 -11.04
C LYS A 6 -4.55 -12.72 -11.94
N GLN A 7 -5.12 -13.83 -12.39
CA GLN A 7 -4.47 -14.72 -13.34
C GLN A 7 -4.19 -14.03 -14.67
N TYR A 8 -5.15 -13.25 -15.18
CA TYR A 8 -4.97 -12.49 -16.40
C TYR A 8 -3.82 -11.47 -16.27
N ILE A 9 -3.81 -10.68 -15.20
CA ILE A 9 -2.73 -9.71 -14.93
C ILE A 9 -1.37 -10.41 -14.83
N HIS A 10 -1.29 -11.51 -14.08
CA HIS A 10 -0.05 -12.29 -13.94
C HIS A 10 0.49 -12.78 -15.29
N GLU A 11 -0.39 -13.27 -16.18
CA GLU A 11 0.04 -13.67 -17.53
C GLU A 11 0.51 -12.48 -18.37
N LEU A 12 -0.03 -11.27 -18.20
CA LEU A 12 0.48 -10.07 -18.86
C LEU A 12 1.91 -9.71 -18.40
N PHE A 13 2.19 -9.81 -17.10
CA PHE A 13 3.55 -9.65 -16.56
C PHE A 13 4.51 -10.69 -17.13
N LYS A 14 4.12 -11.96 -17.07
CA LYS A 14 4.92 -13.10 -17.57
C LYS A 14 5.22 -13.02 -19.07
N THR A 15 4.28 -12.51 -19.86
CA THR A 15 4.45 -12.31 -21.32
C THR A 15 5.06 -10.96 -21.68
N LYS A 16 5.39 -10.12 -20.68
CA LYS A 16 5.86 -8.73 -20.86
C LYS A 16 4.94 -7.88 -21.75
N ASN A 17 3.63 -8.13 -21.72
CA ASN A 17 2.66 -7.36 -22.49
C ASN A 17 2.29 -6.06 -21.76
N ASN A 18 3.28 -5.17 -21.63
CA ASN A 18 3.21 -3.97 -20.79
C ASN A 18 2.15 -2.98 -21.25
N ILE A 19 1.90 -2.87 -22.57
CA ILE A 19 0.89 -1.95 -23.11
C ILE A 19 -0.52 -2.43 -22.76
N GLN A 20 -0.81 -3.72 -22.91
CA GLN A 20 -2.09 -4.29 -22.50
C GLN A 20 -2.28 -4.20 -20.98
N LEU A 21 -1.20 -4.37 -20.20
CA LEU A 21 -1.23 -4.20 -18.76
C LEU A 21 -1.60 -2.75 -18.39
N TYR A 22 -0.97 -1.75 -19.00
CA TYR A 22 -1.32 -0.34 -18.82
C TYR A 22 -2.76 -0.04 -19.18
N GLN A 23 -3.25 -0.53 -20.32
CA GLN A 23 -4.62 -0.28 -20.76
C GLN A 23 -5.67 -0.90 -19.84
N SER A 24 -5.40 -2.09 -19.31
CA SER A 24 -6.33 -2.78 -18.42
C SER A 24 -6.25 -2.33 -16.96
N GLN A 25 -5.10 -1.81 -16.52
CA GLN A 25 -4.82 -1.44 -15.13
C GLN A 25 -4.34 0.02 -15.00
N THR A 26 -4.86 0.91 -15.84
CA THR A 26 -4.34 2.29 -15.99
C THR A 26 -4.21 3.03 -14.66
N ALA A 27 -5.27 3.06 -13.85
CA ALA A 27 -5.26 3.80 -12.58
C ALA A 27 -4.18 3.30 -11.62
N ILE A 28 -3.89 1.99 -11.63
CA ILE A 28 -2.88 1.38 -10.77
C ILE A 28 -1.48 1.76 -11.26
N ILE A 29 -1.22 1.65 -12.56
CA ILE A 29 0.10 1.98 -13.13
C ILE A 29 0.39 3.47 -13.01
N GLN A 30 -0.60 4.32 -13.27
CA GLN A 30 -0.45 5.77 -13.09
C GLN A 30 -0.14 6.14 -11.63
N GLN A 31 -0.84 5.55 -10.67
CA GLN A 31 -0.54 5.76 -9.24
C GLN A 31 0.86 5.23 -8.86
N MET A 32 1.23 4.04 -9.36
CA MET A 32 2.50 3.38 -9.02
C MET A 32 3.73 4.14 -9.53
N LEU A 33 3.64 4.68 -10.75
CA LEU A 33 4.76 5.35 -11.41
C LEU A 33 4.71 6.88 -11.30
N LEU A 34 3.66 7.45 -10.69
CA LEU A 34 3.39 8.89 -10.64
C LEU A 34 3.39 9.54 -12.03
N ILE A 35 2.69 8.90 -12.97
CA ILE A 35 2.57 9.36 -14.36
C ILE A 35 1.11 9.65 -14.73
N ASP A 36 0.90 10.49 -15.74
CA ASP A 36 -0.44 10.98 -16.07
C ASP A 36 -1.06 10.26 -17.28
N ASN A 37 -0.25 9.69 -18.17
CA ASN A 37 -0.74 9.19 -19.44
C ASN A 37 0.12 8.07 -20.05
N GLN A 38 -0.36 7.50 -21.17
CA GLN A 38 0.29 6.35 -21.83
C GLN A 38 1.67 6.70 -22.39
N LYS A 39 1.87 7.94 -22.84
CA LYS A 39 3.16 8.36 -23.39
C LYS A 39 4.24 8.35 -22.30
N ASP A 40 3.92 8.86 -21.12
CA ASP A 40 4.83 8.80 -19.97
C ASP A 40 5.20 7.35 -19.61
N PHE A 41 4.22 6.43 -19.73
CA PHE A 41 4.44 5.02 -19.51
C PHE A 41 5.37 4.39 -20.57
N GLU A 42 5.16 4.71 -21.84
CA GLU A 42 6.03 4.26 -22.94
C GLU A 42 7.46 4.82 -22.79
N ASP A 43 7.59 6.07 -22.36
CA ASP A 43 8.89 6.69 -22.06
C ASP A 43 9.58 6.00 -20.87
N PHE A 44 8.84 5.62 -19.82
CA PHE A 44 9.36 4.83 -18.70
C PHE A 44 9.92 3.47 -19.14
N LEU A 45 9.18 2.75 -20.01
CA LEU A 45 9.55 1.41 -20.49
C LEU A 45 10.81 1.38 -21.36
N GLN A 46 11.27 2.52 -21.87
CA GLN A 46 12.54 2.59 -22.61
C GLN A 46 13.75 2.30 -21.72
N TYR A 47 13.62 2.52 -20.41
CA TYR A 47 14.73 2.46 -19.46
C TYR A 47 14.49 1.48 -18.31
N ASN A 48 13.25 1.09 -18.05
CA ASN A 48 12.87 0.30 -16.88
C ASN A 48 11.91 -0.85 -17.25
N ASP A 49 11.99 -1.95 -16.50
CA ASP A 49 10.98 -3.00 -16.49
C ASP A 49 9.97 -2.72 -15.35
N LEU A 50 8.76 -3.28 -15.45
CA LEU A 50 7.80 -3.26 -14.34
C LEU A 50 8.05 -4.41 -13.37
N ASP A 51 7.92 -4.10 -12.09
CA ASP A 51 7.98 -5.08 -11.00
C ASP A 51 6.56 -5.48 -10.60
N GLU A 52 6.26 -6.77 -10.79
CA GLU A 52 4.95 -7.35 -10.46
C GLU A 52 4.64 -7.28 -8.96
N THR A 53 5.64 -7.42 -8.10
CA THR A 53 5.46 -7.36 -6.64
C THR A 53 5.02 -5.96 -6.22
N VAL A 54 5.67 -4.93 -6.76
CA VAL A 54 5.32 -3.52 -6.50
C VAL A 54 3.93 -3.20 -7.06
N PHE A 55 3.61 -3.71 -8.25
CA PHE A 55 2.27 -3.59 -8.82
C PHE A 55 1.19 -4.15 -7.87
N TRP A 56 1.42 -5.32 -7.27
CA TRP A 56 0.45 -5.92 -6.34
C TRP A 56 0.23 -5.09 -5.07
N LEU A 57 1.23 -4.33 -4.61
CA LEU A 57 1.06 -3.38 -3.51
C LEU A 57 0.08 -2.28 -3.89
N HIS A 58 0.28 -1.62 -5.03
CA HIS A 58 -0.61 -0.56 -5.51
C HIS A 58 -2.00 -1.08 -5.90
N TYR A 59 -2.08 -2.27 -6.52
CA TYR A 59 -3.34 -2.95 -6.78
C TYR A 59 -4.16 -3.08 -5.49
N SER A 60 -3.53 -3.50 -4.39
CA SER A 60 -4.21 -3.65 -3.09
C SER A 60 -4.76 -2.33 -2.53
N VAL A 61 -4.12 -1.18 -2.85
CA VAL A 61 -4.60 0.16 -2.45
C VAL A 61 -5.87 0.51 -3.23
N ILE A 62 -5.87 0.31 -4.55
CA ILE A 62 -7.04 0.60 -5.40
C ILE A 62 -8.23 -0.30 -5.05
N GLN A 63 -7.99 -1.54 -4.65
CA GLN A 63 -9.03 -2.43 -4.12
C GLN A 63 -9.49 -2.07 -2.68
N GLY A 64 -8.85 -1.09 -2.05
CA GLY A 64 -9.13 -0.65 -0.68
C GLY A 64 -8.69 -1.68 0.38
N GLU A 65 -7.83 -2.64 0.03
CA GLU A 65 -7.28 -3.64 0.94
C GLU A 65 -6.14 -3.08 1.81
N SER A 66 -5.39 -2.12 1.26
CA SER A 66 -4.28 -1.43 1.93
C SER A 66 -4.47 0.09 1.86
N LEU A 67 -3.78 0.81 2.74
CA LEU A 67 -3.63 2.26 2.70
C LEU A 67 -2.21 2.59 2.20
N LEU A 68 -2.10 3.39 1.14
CA LEU A 68 -0.85 3.99 0.70
C LEU A 68 -0.55 5.21 1.58
N ILE A 69 0.69 5.30 2.04
CA ILE A 69 1.23 6.39 2.85
C ILE A 69 2.52 6.84 2.20
N GLY A 70 2.58 8.09 1.76
CA GLY A 70 3.76 8.69 1.16
C GLY A 70 4.88 8.93 2.18
N GLY A 71 6.14 8.84 1.74
CA GLY A 71 7.32 9.09 2.57
C GLY A 71 7.46 10.51 3.11
N TYR A 72 6.63 11.44 2.65
CA TYR A 72 6.59 12.84 3.08
C TYR A 72 5.18 13.30 3.46
N ASP A 73 4.27 12.37 3.78
CA ASP A 73 2.90 12.75 4.15
C ASP A 73 2.81 13.50 5.49
N GLU A 74 3.92 13.58 6.24
CA GLU A 74 4.02 14.22 7.55
C GLU A 74 3.00 13.61 8.53
N ASP A 75 1.96 14.35 8.94
CA ASP A 75 0.92 13.83 9.84
C ASP A 75 -0.11 12.96 9.10
N ILE A 76 0.01 11.66 9.29
CA ILE A 76 -0.84 10.63 8.66
C ILE A 76 -1.94 10.11 9.61
N SER A 77 -2.00 10.62 10.84
CA SER A 77 -2.83 10.05 11.94
C SER A 77 -4.30 9.88 11.52
N LYS A 78 -4.86 10.91 10.87
CA LYS A 78 -6.26 10.91 10.43
C LYS A 78 -6.53 9.83 9.38
N ASN A 79 -5.64 9.68 8.40
CA ASN A 79 -5.81 8.73 7.30
C ASN A 79 -5.72 7.30 7.83
N VAL A 80 -4.74 7.02 8.69
CA VAL A 80 -4.58 5.72 9.35
C VAL A 80 -5.78 5.41 10.24
N ALA A 81 -6.25 6.34 11.07
CA ALA A 81 -7.40 6.14 11.92
C ALA A 81 -8.67 5.83 11.12
N VAL A 82 -8.93 6.57 10.02
CA VAL A 82 -10.08 6.32 9.14
C VAL A 82 -9.99 4.94 8.48
N PHE A 83 -8.81 4.54 8.03
CA PHE A 83 -8.61 3.23 7.42
C PHE A 83 -8.79 2.09 8.44
N LEU A 84 -8.09 2.14 9.58
CA LEU A 84 -8.15 1.10 10.61
C LEU A 84 -9.54 0.93 11.19
N LYS A 85 -10.28 2.03 11.40
CA LYS A 85 -11.67 1.99 11.87
C LYS A 85 -12.62 1.23 10.92
N LYS A 86 -12.31 1.20 9.62
CA LYS A 86 -13.08 0.40 8.63
C LYS A 86 -12.68 -1.06 8.61
N LYS A 87 -11.44 -1.39 9.00
CA LYS A 87 -10.86 -2.74 8.86
C LYS A 87 -10.92 -3.57 10.15
N LEU A 88 -10.93 -2.93 11.31
CA LEU A 88 -10.95 -3.59 12.61
C LEU A 88 -12.35 -3.57 13.24
N PRO A 89 -12.68 -4.58 14.07
CA PRO A 89 -13.79 -4.49 15.02
C PRO A 89 -13.65 -3.25 15.90
N LYS A 90 -14.79 -2.69 16.30
CA LYS A 90 -14.85 -1.42 17.05
C LYS A 90 -14.06 -1.50 18.36
N GLU A 91 -14.14 -2.62 19.07
CA GLU A 91 -13.46 -2.85 20.35
C GLU A 91 -11.94 -2.86 20.17
N LEU A 92 -11.46 -3.50 19.10
CA LEU A 92 -10.03 -3.59 18.81
C LEU A 92 -9.48 -2.25 18.33
N PHE A 93 -10.24 -1.49 17.54
CA PHE A 93 -9.85 -0.15 17.14
C PHE A 93 -9.66 0.76 18.37
N TYR A 94 -10.58 0.75 19.33
CA TYR A 94 -10.45 1.56 20.55
C TYR A 94 -9.23 1.18 21.41
N MET A 95 -8.75 -0.05 21.35
CA MET A 95 -7.53 -0.46 22.08
C MET A 95 -6.27 0.21 21.55
N ILE A 96 -6.24 0.59 20.27
CA ILE A 96 -5.06 1.13 19.60
C ILE A 96 -5.22 2.61 19.19
N GLU A 97 -6.41 3.20 19.41
CA GLU A 97 -6.74 4.56 18.94
C GLU A 97 -5.77 5.61 19.47
N CYS A 98 -5.29 5.45 20.71
CA CYS A 98 -4.30 6.36 21.29
C CYS A 98 -2.91 6.20 20.66
N ASP A 99 -2.51 4.98 20.28
CA ASP A 99 -1.16 4.71 19.75
C ASP A 99 -0.97 5.24 18.32
N ILE A 100 -2.08 5.40 17.61
CA ILE A 100 -2.10 5.96 16.25
C ILE A 100 -2.30 7.50 16.25
N GLN A 101 -2.33 8.14 17.42
CA GLN A 101 -2.28 9.60 17.52
C GLN A 101 -0.84 10.07 17.28
N HIS A 102 -0.68 11.13 16.48
CA HIS A 102 0.62 11.72 16.14
C HIS A 102 1.53 10.79 15.31
N LEU A 103 0.94 9.97 14.44
CA LEU A 103 1.69 9.23 13.45
C LEU A 103 2.33 10.20 12.45
N HIS A 104 3.64 10.06 12.28
CA HIS A 104 4.40 10.90 11.38
C HIS A 104 5.29 10.07 10.46
N VAL A 105 5.27 10.39 9.17
CA VAL A 105 6.16 9.82 8.16
C VAL A 105 6.93 10.96 7.50
N CYS A 106 8.25 10.91 7.63
CA CYS A 106 9.17 11.84 7.01
C CYS A 106 10.47 11.08 6.72
N LEU A 107 10.90 11.07 5.45
CA LEU A 107 12.20 10.55 5.05
C LEU A 107 13.31 11.44 5.66
N GLY A 108 13.68 11.12 6.89
CA GLY A 108 14.56 11.89 7.78
C GLY A 108 14.50 11.35 9.21
N ASP A 109 14.78 12.18 10.21
CA ASP A 109 14.98 11.73 11.61
C ASP A 109 13.69 11.53 12.42
N TYR A 110 12.51 11.82 11.85
CA TYR A 110 11.24 11.85 12.57
C TYR A 110 10.17 10.95 11.94
N ASP A 111 10.53 9.71 11.58
CA ASP A 111 9.56 8.66 11.27
C ASP A 111 9.23 7.84 12.53
N ASN A 112 7.94 7.67 12.83
CA ASN A 112 7.50 6.86 13.96
C ASN A 112 6.53 5.71 13.59
N ILE A 113 6.23 5.50 12.31
CA ILE A 113 5.13 4.62 11.89
C ILE A 113 5.40 3.17 12.29
N GLU A 114 6.59 2.64 12.02
CA GLU A 114 6.92 1.24 12.33
C GLU A 114 6.87 0.95 13.83
N LYS A 115 7.38 1.90 14.63
CA LYS A 115 7.37 1.80 16.09
C LYS A 115 5.94 1.80 16.62
N GLN A 116 5.10 2.72 16.17
CA GLN A 116 3.71 2.81 16.65
C GLN A 116 2.87 1.63 16.19
N ILE A 117 3.04 1.16 14.95
CA ILE A 117 2.38 -0.07 14.49
C ILE A 117 2.83 -1.30 15.28
N THR A 118 4.09 -1.35 15.71
CA THR A 118 4.57 -2.40 16.62
C THR A 118 3.84 -2.35 17.96
N VAL A 119 3.64 -1.17 18.54
CA VAL A 119 2.86 -0.98 19.78
C VAL A 119 1.40 -1.42 19.58
N CYS A 120 0.74 -0.98 18.50
CA CYS A 120 -0.61 -1.42 18.17
C CYS A 120 -0.71 -2.95 18.11
N ASN A 121 0.26 -3.62 17.48
CA ASN A 121 0.29 -5.08 17.38
C ASN A 121 0.50 -5.78 18.74
N GLN A 122 1.12 -5.13 19.73
CA GLN A 122 1.19 -5.68 21.10
C GLN A 122 -0.21 -5.76 21.72
N HIS A 123 -1.05 -4.75 21.50
CA HIS A 123 -2.45 -4.75 21.94
C HIS A 123 -3.29 -5.81 21.20
N LEU A 124 -2.96 -6.08 19.93
CA LEU A 124 -3.67 -7.05 19.10
C LEU A 124 -3.17 -8.50 19.24
N LYS A 125 -2.08 -8.76 19.98
CA LYS A 125 -1.36 -10.05 20.01
C LYS A 125 -2.22 -11.28 20.30
N ASN A 126 -3.24 -11.14 21.16
CA ASN A 126 -4.14 -12.25 21.54
C ASN A 126 -5.44 -12.25 20.72
N THR A 127 -5.47 -11.53 19.61
CA THR A 127 -6.59 -11.47 18.68
C THR A 127 -6.22 -12.15 17.38
N LYS A 128 -7.22 -12.35 16.51
CA LYS A 128 -6.99 -12.80 15.14
C LYS A 128 -6.55 -11.68 14.20
N TYR A 129 -6.21 -10.48 14.68
CA TYR A 129 -5.88 -9.34 13.82
C TYR A 129 -4.43 -8.91 14.00
N SER A 130 -3.81 -8.46 12.92
CA SER A 130 -2.51 -7.78 12.93
C SER A 130 -2.47 -6.68 11.89
N ILE A 131 -1.68 -5.64 12.15
CA ILE A 131 -1.39 -4.58 11.20
C ILE A 131 0.00 -4.86 10.62
N GLN A 132 0.11 -4.89 9.30
CA GLN A 132 1.37 -5.04 8.58
C GLN A 132 1.69 -3.78 7.79
N LEU A 133 2.97 -3.45 7.75
CA LEU A 133 3.55 -2.42 6.90
C LEU A 133 4.43 -3.09 5.86
N TYR A 134 4.33 -2.64 4.62
CA TYR A 134 5.29 -2.93 3.56
C TYR A 134 5.91 -1.63 3.12
N TYR A 135 7.24 -1.60 3.00
CA TYR A 135 7.96 -0.45 2.47
C TYR A 135 8.38 -0.73 1.03
N ASP A 136 8.22 0.25 0.15
CA ASP A 136 8.74 0.22 -1.22
C ASP A 136 9.39 1.55 -1.59
N GLU A 137 10.52 1.49 -2.28
CA GLU A 137 11.21 2.65 -2.85
C GLU A 137 11.62 2.43 -4.31
N THR A 138 10.99 1.45 -4.98
CA THR A 138 11.40 1.01 -6.32
C THR A 138 11.21 2.12 -7.37
N TYR A 139 10.08 2.83 -7.33
CA TYR A 139 9.74 3.87 -8.31
C TYR A 139 9.57 5.27 -7.73
N CYS A 140 9.43 5.39 -6.41
CA CYS A 140 9.14 6.65 -5.72
C CYS A 140 10.06 6.84 -4.51
N ALA A 141 10.11 8.06 -3.99
CA ALA A 141 10.77 8.34 -2.72
C ALA A 141 9.98 7.67 -1.58
N GLY A 142 10.33 6.42 -1.26
CA GLY A 142 9.92 5.62 -0.10
C GLY A 142 8.47 5.73 0.32
N VAL A 143 7.66 4.69 0.15
CA VAL A 143 6.26 4.65 0.57
C VAL A 143 5.95 3.46 1.45
N TYR A 144 4.97 3.63 2.33
CA TYR A 144 4.44 2.56 3.17
C TYR A 144 3.05 2.12 2.68
N PHE A 145 2.83 0.80 2.70
CA PHE A 145 1.53 0.19 2.50
C PHE A 145 1.07 -0.45 3.80
N LEU A 146 0.05 0.13 4.42
CA LEU A 146 -0.53 -0.35 5.66
C LEU A 146 -1.72 -1.27 5.38
N LYS A 147 -1.66 -2.50 5.90
CA LYS A 147 -2.69 -3.53 5.71
C LYS A 147 -3.11 -4.15 7.05
N VAL A 148 -4.38 -4.50 7.18
CA VAL A 148 -4.87 -5.32 8.31
C VAL A 148 -5.07 -6.75 7.83
N ASN A 149 -4.46 -7.70 8.53
CA ASN A 149 -4.60 -9.12 8.25
C ASN A 149 -5.42 -9.81 9.34
N ILE A 150 -6.10 -10.88 8.94
CA ILE A 150 -6.78 -11.80 9.85
C ILE A 150 -5.92 -13.06 9.95
N VAL A 151 -5.27 -13.25 11.10
CA VAL A 151 -4.49 -14.43 11.46
C VAL A 151 -5.47 -15.51 11.95
N GLY A 152 -5.71 -16.50 11.10
CA GLY A 152 -6.56 -17.68 11.39
C GLY A 152 -5.73 -18.93 11.53
#